data_AF-A0A838VIH2-F1
#
_entry.id   AF-A0A838VIH2-F1
#
_cell.length_a   1.000
_cell.length_b   1.000
_cell.length_c   1.000
_cell.angle_alpha   90.00
_cell.angle_beta   90.00
_cell.angle_gamma   90.00
#
_symmetry.space_group_name_H-M   'P 1'
#
loop_
_entity.id
_entity.type
_entity.pdbx_description
1 polymer ?
#
loop_
_entity_poly.entity_id
_entity_poly.type
_entity_poly.pdbx_seq_one_letter_code
_entity_poly.pdbx_strand_id
1 'polypeptide(L)'
;MKAFRLRFLALGLAASLSGTAAHAQVTSCYGRAITVLDFRNPVLVSGTALSVGAIYRFANVAPGVDARVRINAISAGASLAIIDRDTGLIGNFQPELAGADARSADFTITFVVAGTATPIALDVAASGIDIDGDSASLREYAEFSTPFAAYVVDSPTNLDINASGPSVPANVRFESRTNFTAPGIDPTATANIVSILYTSTSSFQYRIGTLGTGNTVRLTSLDFSCPALALPAESTVVPQDFGDAPAAYGNPAHDIVAGIQIGATNTSEPARYNSPTATGDTGDDGVTITQLRRSQAGTATVTVSGSGGRLQAWIDWNGDGDFADAGEQIATDVADNGAGDTNPATGTIGVSIPTPAAATLTQTFARFRWSTTSGLGSSSTASNGEVEDYAITIFGPAVLSTTKTSAVYDPANANLFAVPGNDVLYTITTSNIGTGPADANSVFVVDALPATVEFFNGDVDGAGPATGAVAFTQTGAGLTFTLATDLRYSNLAGAPASFAACAYTPIAGYDPAVRYVCLNPKGTMLSGGAPAPKFSVQFRTRIK
;
A
#
# COMPACT_ATOMS: atom_id res chain seq x y z
N MET A 1 -96.88 13.35 12.87
CA MET A 1 -96.94 11.88 13.00
C MET A 1 -95.79 11.42 13.88
N LYS A 2 -96.05 10.38 14.68
CA LYS A 2 -95.33 9.97 15.88
C LYS A 2 -93.91 9.44 15.61
N ALA A 3 -93.03 9.70 16.58
CA ALA A 3 -91.72 9.11 16.74
C ALA A 3 -91.79 7.61 17.09
N PHE A 4 -90.77 6.84 16.68
CA PHE A 4 -90.44 5.55 17.29
C PHE A 4 -88.92 5.32 17.34
N ARG A 5 -88.45 4.88 18.51
CA ARG A 5 -87.06 4.59 18.93
C ARG A 5 -86.59 3.21 18.45
N LEU A 6 -85.27 3.03 18.29
CA LEU A 6 -84.58 1.74 18.57
C LEU A 6 -83.08 2.01 18.84
N ARG A 7 -82.67 2.16 20.11
CA ARG A 7 -81.96 1.18 20.99
C ARG A 7 -80.59 0.69 20.47
N PHE A 8 -79.55 1.29 21.05
CA PHE A 8 -78.19 0.74 21.12
C PHE A 8 -78.17 -0.55 21.95
N LEU A 9 -77.48 -1.58 21.46
CA LEU A 9 -77.00 -2.70 22.27
C LEU A 9 -75.52 -2.91 21.97
N ALA A 10 -74.69 -2.64 22.97
CA ALA A 10 -73.26 -2.90 22.95
C ALA A 10 -73.02 -4.41 22.95
N LEU A 11 -72.31 -4.91 21.93
CA LEU A 11 -71.74 -6.26 21.95
C LEU A 11 -70.29 -6.11 22.42
N GLY A 12 -70.05 -6.46 23.69
CA GLY A 12 -68.71 -6.52 24.25
C GLY A 12 -67.90 -7.61 23.57
N LEU A 13 -66.95 -7.22 22.73
CA LEU A 13 -65.85 -8.11 22.34
C LEU A 13 -64.77 -7.98 23.41
N ALA A 14 -64.70 -8.97 24.29
CA ALA A 14 -63.59 -9.13 25.21
C ALA A 14 -62.33 -9.45 24.38
N ALA A 15 -61.58 -8.41 24.00
CA ALA A 15 -60.20 -8.57 23.62
C ALA A 15 -59.43 -8.91 24.89
N SER A 16 -58.98 -10.16 25.01
CA SER A 16 -58.02 -10.57 26.02
C SER A 16 -56.71 -9.81 25.82
N LEU A 17 -56.56 -8.67 26.50
CA LEU A 17 -55.26 -8.11 26.81
C LEU A 17 -54.61 -9.02 27.88
N SER A 18 -53.78 -9.95 27.44
CA SER A 18 -52.67 -10.50 28.25
C SER A 18 -51.76 -11.31 27.33
N GLY A 19 -50.83 -10.58 26.72
CA GLY A 19 -49.73 -11.12 25.95
C GLY A 19 -48.69 -10.03 25.84
N THR A 20 -48.20 -9.53 26.98
CA THR A 20 -46.96 -8.75 27.00
C THR A 20 -45.91 -9.61 26.32
N ALA A 21 -45.44 -9.21 25.13
CA ALA A 21 -44.21 -9.72 24.59
C ALA A 21 -43.16 -9.53 25.69
N ALA A 22 -42.64 -10.64 26.22
CA ALA A 22 -41.51 -10.60 27.13
C ALA A 22 -40.41 -9.81 26.40
N HIS A 23 -40.06 -8.64 26.93
CA HIS A 23 -38.91 -7.90 26.41
C HIS A 23 -37.72 -8.85 26.48
N ALA A 24 -36.94 -8.94 25.40
CA ALA A 24 -35.66 -9.62 25.46
C ALA A 24 -34.89 -9.12 26.68
N GLN A 25 -34.24 -10.02 27.43
CA GLN A 25 -33.54 -9.64 28.65
C GLN A 25 -32.39 -8.71 28.24
N VAL A 26 -32.62 -7.40 28.36
CA VAL A 26 -31.60 -6.38 28.15
C VAL A 26 -30.84 -6.25 29.47
N THR A 27 -29.57 -6.64 29.49
CA THR A 27 -28.69 -6.43 30.64
C THR A 27 -27.58 -5.42 30.29
N SER A 28 -26.90 -4.92 31.31
CA SER A 28 -25.69 -4.12 31.11
C SER A 28 -24.46 -5.03 31.13
N CYS A 29 -23.65 -4.98 30.09
CA CYS A 29 -22.36 -5.64 29.98
C CYS A 29 -21.28 -4.58 29.83
N TYR A 30 -20.40 -4.45 30.83
CA TYR A 30 -19.35 -3.42 30.87
C TYR A 30 -19.87 -2.00 30.57
N GLY A 31 -21.06 -1.67 31.08
CA GLY A 31 -21.68 -0.36 30.89
C GLY A 31 -22.49 -0.21 29.59
N ARG A 32 -22.60 -1.25 28.76
CA ARG A 32 -23.38 -1.25 27.51
C ARG A 32 -24.61 -2.12 27.61
N ALA A 33 -25.73 -1.67 27.07
CA ALA A 33 -26.92 -2.49 26.95
C ALA A 33 -26.68 -3.60 25.92
N ILE A 34 -26.99 -4.85 26.29
CA ILE A 34 -26.92 -6.01 25.39
C ILE A 34 -28.20 -6.83 25.46
N THR A 35 -28.51 -7.53 24.38
CA THR A 35 -29.51 -8.59 24.34
C THR A 35 -28.87 -9.89 24.78
N VAL A 36 -29.33 -10.47 25.90
CA VAL A 36 -28.87 -11.79 26.33
C VAL A 36 -29.47 -12.86 25.41
N LEU A 37 -28.63 -13.78 24.94
CA LEU A 37 -29.03 -14.85 24.03
C LEU A 37 -28.78 -16.24 24.64
N ASP A 38 -29.68 -17.18 24.37
CA ASP A 38 -29.63 -18.56 24.85
C ASP A 38 -29.55 -19.54 23.66
N PHE A 39 -28.35 -20.04 23.37
CA PHE A 39 -28.09 -21.01 22.31
C PHE A 39 -28.25 -22.42 22.87
N ARG A 40 -29.34 -23.10 22.50
CA ARG A 40 -29.58 -24.51 22.85
C ARG A 40 -30.32 -25.24 21.75
N ASN A 41 -30.24 -26.57 21.79
CA ASN A 41 -31.04 -27.47 20.97
C ASN A 41 -31.07 -27.10 19.47
N PRO A 42 -29.92 -26.96 18.81
CA PRO A 42 -29.88 -26.58 17.40
C PRO A 42 -30.57 -27.61 16.51
N VAL A 43 -31.28 -27.11 15.50
CA VAL A 43 -31.88 -27.93 14.45
C VAL A 43 -31.18 -27.65 13.13
N LEU A 44 -30.71 -28.69 12.45
CA LEU A 44 -30.18 -28.56 11.09
C LEU A 44 -31.32 -28.14 10.14
N VAL A 45 -31.18 -26.99 9.49
CA VAL A 45 -32.19 -26.45 8.56
C VAL A 45 -31.74 -26.45 7.11
N SER A 46 -30.44 -26.63 6.84
CA SER A 46 -29.90 -26.76 5.48
C SER A 46 -28.52 -27.41 5.48
N GLY A 47 -28.14 -28.08 4.38
CA GLY A 47 -26.83 -28.70 4.18
C GLY A 47 -26.67 -30.06 4.86
N THR A 48 -25.41 -30.52 4.96
CA THR A 48 -25.04 -31.79 5.61
C THR A 48 -24.49 -31.52 6.99
N ALA A 49 -25.02 -32.19 8.01
CA ALA A 49 -24.61 -31.99 9.40
C ALA A 49 -23.07 -31.95 9.56
N LEU A 50 -22.60 -31.01 10.39
CA LEU A 50 -21.18 -30.83 10.77
C LEU A 50 -20.22 -30.57 9.61
N SER A 51 -20.75 -30.27 8.42
CA SER A 51 -19.98 -30.06 7.20
C SER A 51 -20.06 -28.61 6.73
N VAL A 52 -19.08 -28.17 5.95
CA VAL A 52 -19.09 -26.84 5.31
C VAL A 52 -20.39 -26.64 4.53
N GLY A 53 -21.03 -25.49 4.76
CA GLY A 53 -22.29 -25.11 4.16
C GLY A 53 -23.54 -25.49 4.95
N ALA A 54 -23.44 -26.32 6.02
CA ALA A 54 -24.58 -26.57 6.89
C ALA A 54 -25.01 -25.32 7.65
N ILE A 55 -26.32 -25.22 7.88
CA ILE A 55 -26.95 -24.13 8.63
C ILE A 55 -27.78 -24.75 9.75
N TYR A 56 -27.49 -24.38 10.98
CA TYR A 56 -28.23 -24.75 12.17
C TYR A 56 -29.06 -23.57 12.64
N ARG A 57 -30.32 -23.82 13.00
CA ARG A 57 -31.20 -22.83 13.62
C ARG A 57 -31.28 -23.11 15.12
N PHE A 58 -31.03 -22.08 15.90
CA PHE A 58 -31.28 -22.00 17.33
C PHE A 58 -32.56 -21.18 17.51
N ALA A 59 -33.61 -21.84 17.98
CA ALA A 59 -34.93 -21.22 18.05
C ALA A 59 -35.09 -20.45 19.36
N ASN A 60 -35.71 -19.26 19.31
CA ASN A 60 -36.00 -18.44 20.50
C ASN A 60 -34.76 -18.14 21.35
N VAL A 61 -33.63 -17.82 20.73
CA VAL A 61 -32.41 -17.40 21.46
C VAL A 61 -32.67 -16.16 22.31
N ALA A 62 -33.63 -15.34 21.91
CA ALA A 62 -34.30 -14.34 22.74
C ALA A 62 -35.78 -14.28 22.34
N PRO A 63 -36.67 -13.68 23.15
CA PRO A 63 -38.06 -13.45 22.76
C PRO A 63 -38.20 -12.83 21.36
N GLY A 64 -38.77 -13.60 20.43
CA GLY A 64 -38.98 -13.16 19.04
C GLY A 64 -37.75 -13.21 18.13
N VAL A 65 -36.63 -13.77 18.59
CA VAL A 65 -35.37 -13.88 17.84
C VAL A 65 -34.93 -15.35 17.72
N ASP A 66 -34.57 -15.76 16.52
CA ASP A 66 -33.77 -16.98 16.30
C ASP A 66 -32.34 -16.61 15.89
N ALA A 67 -31.39 -17.51 16.12
CA ALA A 67 -30.07 -17.44 15.50
C ALA A 67 -29.92 -18.53 14.42
N ARG A 68 -29.21 -18.20 13.35
CA ARG A 68 -28.76 -19.14 12.33
C ARG A 68 -27.24 -19.16 12.31
N VAL A 69 -26.67 -20.34 12.50
CA VAL A 69 -25.22 -20.57 12.47
C VAL A 69 -24.88 -21.37 11.23
N ARG A 70 -24.15 -20.75 10.30
CA ARG A 70 -23.61 -21.39 9.10
C ARG A 70 -22.16 -21.80 9.32
N ILE A 71 -21.80 -23.01 8.96
CA ILE A 71 -20.39 -23.44 8.86
C ILE A 71 -19.84 -22.94 7.52
N ASN A 72 -18.90 -21.99 7.57
CA ASN A 72 -18.32 -21.35 6.39
C ASN A 72 -17.14 -22.14 5.84
N ALA A 73 -16.25 -22.59 6.72
CA ALA A 73 -15.06 -23.33 6.36
C ALA A 73 -14.62 -24.23 7.52
N ILE A 74 -13.94 -25.32 7.17
CA ILE A 74 -13.24 -26.20 8.09
C ILE A 74 -11.86 -26.42 7.46
N SER A 75 -10.80 -26.06 8.19
CA SER A 75 -9.47 -25.87 7.61
C SER A 75 -8.43 -26.78 8.25
N ALA A 76 -7.37 -27.08 7.49
CA ALA A 76 -6.19 -27.82 7.95
C ALA A 76 -6.52 -29.18 8.61
N GLY A 77 -7.42 -29.95 8.00
CA GLY A 77 -7.76 -31.29 8.48
C GLY A 77 -8.66 -31.33 9.72
N ALA A 78 -9.21 -30.17 10.15
CA ALA A 78 -10.22 -30.12 11.20
C ALA A 78 -11.49 -30.90 10.82
N SER A 79 -12.27 -31.23 11.84
CA SER A 79 -13.67 -31.62 11.72
C SER A 79 -14.44 -31.12 12.95
N LEU A 80 -15.76 -31.00 12.85
CA LEU A 80 -16.61 -30.71 14.01
C LEU A 80 -17.17 -32.03 14.56
N ALA A 81 -16.89 -32.34 15.82
CA ALA A 81 -17.44 -33.52 16.47
C ALA A 81 -18.90 -33.30 16.88
N ILE A 82 -19.19 -32.09 17.36
CA ILE A 82 -20.50 -31.64 17.83
C ILE A 82 -20.67 -30.17 17.44
N ILE A 83 -21.89 -29.78 17.05
CA ILE A 83 -22.19 -28.38 16.72
C ILE A 83 -22.42 -27.52 17.97
N ASP A 84 -23.01 -28.11 19.00
CA ASP A 84 -23.34 -27.43 20.25
C ASP A 84 -23.49 -28.46 21.38
N ARG A 85 -22.59 -28.40 22.37
CA ARG A 85 -22.61 -29.28 23.53
C ARG A 85 -23.15 -28.53 24.74
N ASP A 86 -24.41 -28.76 25.08
CA ASP A 86 -25.10 -28.17 26.23
C ASP A 86 -24.66 -28.72 27.62
N THR A 87 -23.39 -29.12 27.81
CA THR A 87 -22.89 -29.65 29.10
C THR A 87 -21.91 -28.68 29.74
N GLY A 88 -22.30 -28.07 30.86
CA GLY A 88 -21.49 -27.13 31.63
C GLY A 88 -22.09 -25.73 31.61
N LEU A 89 -21.90 -24.99 30.52
CA LEU A 89 -22.41 -23.62 30.34
C LEU A 89 -23.62 -23.62 29.40
N ILE A 90 -24.73 -24.12 29.94
CA ILE A 90 -25.97 -24.34 29.18
C ILE A 90 -26.48 -22.99 28.63
N GLY A 91 -26.52 -22.83 27.31
CA GLY A 91 -26.93 -21.59 26.64
C GLY A 91 -25.82 -20.88 25.87
N ASN A 92 -24.58 -21.32 26.01
CA ASN A 92 -23.49 -20.90 25.15
C ASN A 92 -23.55 -21.67 23.82
N PHE A 93 -22.99 -21.10 22.76
CA PHE A 93 -22.70 -21.86 21.55
C PHE A 93 -21.38 -22.62 21.74
N GLN A 94 -21.43 -23.95 21.81
CA GLN A 94 -20.30 -24.79 22.22
C GLN A 94 -19.94 -25.88 21.19
N PRO A 95 -19.41 -25.52 20.00
CA PRO A 95 -18.93 -26.51 19.04
C PRO A 95 -17.65 -27.20 19.51
N GLU A 96 -17.45 -28.44 19.08
CA GLU A 96 -16.24 -29.23 19.38
C GLU A 96 -15.35 -29.39 18.17
N LEU A 97 -14.12 -28.88 18.28
CA LEU A 97 -13.14 -28.90 17.20
C LEU A 97 -12.24 -30.13 17.31
N ALA A 98 -12.44 -31.09 16.42
CA ALA A 98 -11.61 -32.28 16.29
C ALA A 98 -10.56 -32.12 15.18
N GLY A 99 -9.56 -33.02 15.18
CA GLY A 99 -8.44 -33.04 14.25
C GLY A 99 -7.10 -32.93 14.98
N ALA A 100 -6.02 -32.87 14.21
CA ALA A 100 -4.66 -32.76 14.71
C ALA A 100 -4.03 -31.41 14.34
N ASP A 101 -3.08 -30.98 15.16
CA ASP A 101 -2.24 -29.80 14.99
C ASP A 101 -3.05 -28.52 14.75
N ALA A 102 -2.40 -27.48 14.21
CA ALA A 102 -3.04 -26.20 13.97
C ALA A 102 -4.20 -26.34 12.98
N ARG A 103 -5.41 -26.01 13.44
CA ARG A 103 -6.66 -26.28 12.72
C ARG A 103 -7.76 -25.32 13.15
N SER A 104 -8.79 -25.14 12.32
CA SER A 104 -9.88 -24.20 12.63
C SER A 104 -11.20 -24.51 11.95
N ALA A 105 -12.27 -23.93 12.49
CA ALA A 105 -13.60 -23.89 11.88
C ALA A 105 -14.16 -22.46 11.93
N ASP A 106 -14.80 -22.06 10.83
CA ASP A 106 -15.35 -20.72 10.64
C ASP A 106 -16.87 -20.78 10.61
N PHE A 107 -17.49 -19.86 11.32
CA PHE A 107 -18.94 -19.74 11.42
C PHE A 107 -19.40 -18.33 11.04
N THR A 108 -20.56 -18.24 10.40
CA THR A 108 -21.36 -17.00 10.39
C THR A 108 -22.55 -17.20 11.31
N ILE A 109 -22.68 -16.32 12.30
CA ILE A 109 -23.84 -16.24 13.19
C ILE A 109 -24.71 -15.08 12.69
N THR A 110 -25.98 -15.35 12.41
CA THR A 110 -26.95 -14.36 11.95
C THR A 110 -28.18 -14.38 12.84
N PHE A 111 -28.61 -13.21 13.32
CA PHE A 111 -29.84 -13.04 14.09
C PHE A 111 -31.01 -12.73 13.16
N VAL A 112 -32.12 -13.44 13.34
CA VAL A 112 -33.31 -13.29 12.49
C VAL A 112 -34.58 -13.22 13.32
N VAL A 113 -35.63 -12.60 12.77
CA VAL A 113 -36.97 -12.63 13.36
C VAL A 113 -37.44 -14.07 13.48
N ALA A 114 -37.93 -14.46 14.65
CA ALA A 114 -38.28 -15.84 14.97
C ALA A 114 -39.22 -16.47 13.92
N GLY A 115 -38.86 -17.67 13.48
CA GLY A 115 -39.57 -18.43 12.46
C GLY A 115 -39.28 -17.99 11.02
N THR A 116 -38.44 -16.97 10.79
CA THR A 116 -38.15 -16.43 9.46
C THR A 116 -36.66 -16.50 9.11
N ALA A 117 -36.29 -15.91 7.97
CA ALA A 117 -34.89 -15.66 7.58
C ALA A 117 -34.56 -14.16 7.56
N THR A 118 -35.48 -13.30 8.01
CA THR A 118 -35.34 -11.84 7.95
C THR A 118 -34.38 -11.40 9.04
N PRO A 119 -33.23 -10.77 8.70
CA PRO A 119 -32.25 -10.32 9.69
C PRO A 119 -32.85 -9.31 10.68
N ILE A 120 -32.42 -9.38 11.93
CA ILE A 120 -32.72 -8.40 12.98
C ILE A 120 -31.41 -7.94 13.62
N ALA A 121 -31.23 -6.63 13.75
CA ALA A 121 -30.06 -6.05 14.39
C ALA A 121 -30.24 -5.99 15.90
N LEU A 122 -29.20 -6.36 16.64
CA LEU A 122 -29.15 -6.42 18.09
C LEU A 122 -27.83 -5.83 18.60
N ASP A 123 -27.87 -5.29 19.81
CA ASP A 123 -26.64 -5.08 20.60
C ASP A 123 -26.35 -6.39 21.33
N VAL A 124 -25.16 -6.96 21.17
CA VAL A 124 -24.80 -8.26 21.73
C VAL A 124 -23.39 -8.22 22.31
N ALA A 125 -23.18 -8.91 23.43
CA ALA A 125 -21.86 -9.36 23.84
C ALA A 125 -21.65 -10.78 23.29
N ALA A 126 -20.53 -11.03 22.64
CA ALA A 126 -20.12 -12.36 22.21
C ALA A 126 -18.77 -12.67 22.87
N SER A 127 -18.78 -13.57 23.86
CA SER A 127 -17.65 -13.77 24.75
C SER A 127 -17.04 -15.16 24.58
N GLY A 128 -15.80 -15.22 24.11
CA GLY A 128 -15.04 -16.47 24.05
C GLY A 128 -14.63 -16.86 25.47
N ILE A 129 -15.11 -18.00 25.94
CA ILE A 129 -14.83 -18.53 27.28
C ILE A 129 -13.76 -19.61 27.19
N ASP A 130 -12.82 -19.55 28.12
CA ASP A 130 -11.79 -20.56 28.34
C ASP A 130 -10.89 -20.80 27.11
N ILE A 131 -10.40 -19.72 26.51
CA ILE A 131 -9.46 -19.81 25.38
C ILE A 131 -8.07 -20.17 25.95
N ASP A 132 -7.78 -21.47 26.00
CA ASP A 132 -6.64 -22.00 26.76
C ASP A 132 -5.83 -23.04 25.94
N GLY A 133 -5.02 -23.89 26.57
CA GLY A 133 -4.26 -24.93 25.88
C GLY A 133 -4.60 -26.36 26.28
N ASP A 134 -3.76 -27.33 25.91
CA ASP A 134 -3.92 -28.76 26.21
C ASP A 134 -2.96 -29.30 27.30
N SER A 135 -2.28 -28.40 27.99
CA SER A 135 -1.18 -28.63 28.93
C SER A 135 0.02 -29.35 28.32
N ALA A 136 0.13 -29.38 26.99
CA ALA A 136 1.22 -30.00 26.25
C ALA A 136 1.79 -29.05 25.19
N SER A 137 1.17 -28.91 24.03
CA SER A 137 1.71 -28.09 22.92
C SER A 137 0.65 -27.36 22.09
N LEU A 138 -0.63 -27.64 22.30
CA LEU A 138 -1.71 -26.88 21.68
C LEU A 138 -2.07 -25.65 22.50
N ARG A 139 -2.37 -24.56 21.79
CA ARG A 139 -3.00 -23.35 22.32
C ARG A 139 -4.22 -23.04 21.48
N GLU A 140 -5.30 -22.59 22.08
CA GLU A 140 -6.52 -22.20 21.38
C GLU A 140 -6.49 -20.73 20.99
N TYR A 141 -7.36 -20.40 20.05
CA TYR A 141 -7.71 -19.03 19.75
C TYR A 141 -9.18 -18.90 19.36
N ALA A 142 -9.72 -17.72 19.61
CA ALA A 142 -10.99 -17.26 19.08
C ALA A 142 -10.74 -16.03 18.21
N GLU A 143 -11.48 -15.91 17.12
CA GLU A 143 -11.36 -14.79 16.21
C GLU A 143 -12.74 -14.29 15.78
N PHE A 144 -12.88 -12.96 15.71
CA PHE A 144 -14.15 -12.27 15.53
C PHE A 144 -14.04 -11.20 14.42
N SER A 145 -15.06 -11.08 13.57
CA SER A 145 -15.08 -10.06 12.52
C SER A 145 -15.43 -8.68 13.04
N THR A 146 -14.73 -7.66 12.55
CA THR A 146 -15.11 -6.24 12.70
C THR A 146 -16.22 -5.86 11.69
N PRO A 147 -16.95 -4.74 11.90
CA PRO A 147 -16.87 -3.83 13.02
C PRO A 147 -17.56 -4.37 14.29
N PHE A 148 -16.90 -4.18 15.42
CA PHE A 148 -17.50 -4.24 16.74
C PHE A 148 -17.10 -2.98 17.51
N ALA A 149 -17.86 -2.60 18.53
CA ALA A 149 -17.68 -1.32 19.20
C ALA A 149 -16.49 -1.32 20.18
N ALA A 150 -16.22 -2.44 20.84
CA ALA A 150 -15.06 -2.66 21.69
C ALA A 150 -14.86 -4.16 21.97
N TYR A 151 -13.69 -4.53 22.49
CA TYR A 151 -13.47 -5.80 23.17
C TYR A 151 -13.03 -5.56 24.62
N VAL A 152 -13.32 -6.50 25.50
CA VAL A 152 -12.95 -6.46 26.92
C VAL A 152 -12.21 -7.74 27.29
N VAL A 153 -11.05 -7.59 27.91
CA VAL A 153 -10.23 -8.68 28.49
C VAL A 153 -9.87 -8.31 29.93
N ASP A 154 -9.38 -9.27 30.72
CA ASP A 154 -8.81 -8.97 32.04
C ASP A 154 -7.48 -8.20 31.93
N SER A 155 -7.13 -7.45 32.96
CA SER A 155 -5.82 -6.80 33.10
C SER A 155 -5.13 -7.25 34.40
N PRO A 156 -4.12 -8.14 34.33
CA PRO A 156 -3.54 -8.74 33.12
C PRO A 156 -4.42 -9.86 32.51
N THR A 157 -4.32 -10.05 31.19
CA THR A 157 -4.93 -11.18 30.46
C THR A 157 -3.88 -12.22 30.08
N ASN A 158 -4.32 -13.49 29.92
CA ASN A 158 -3.54 -14.57 29.32
C ASN A 158 -3.71 -14.66 27.80
N LEU A 159 -4.46 -13.75 27.18
CA LEU A 159 -4.68 -13.73 25.74
C LEU A 159 -3.71 -12.74 25.07
N ASP A 160 -3.05 -13.20 24.03
CA ASP A 160 -2.34 -12.34 23.10
C ASP A 160 -3.28 -11.93 21.97
N ILE A 161 -3.28 -10.64 21.64
CA ILE A 161 -4.17 -10.07 20.63
C ILE A 161 -3.41 -9.99 19.31
N ASN A 162 -3.94 -10.62 18.26
CA ASN A 162 -3.37 -10.66 16.90
C ASN A 162 -1.91 -11.14 16.81
N ALA A 163 -1.39 -11.87 17.81
CA ALA A 163 0.03 -12.25 17.85
C ALA A 163 0.47 -13.09 16.64
N SER A 164 -0.38 -13.98 16.15
CA SER A 164 -0.13 -14.77 14.94
C SER A 164 -0.83 -14.19 13.69
N GLY A 165 -1.42 -13.00 13.80
CA GLY A 165 -2.27 -12.37 12.78
C GLY A 165 -3.66 -13.03 12.64
N PRO A 166 -4.72 -12.24 12.36
CA PRO A 166 -6.05 -12.79 12.10
C PRO A 166 -6.11 -13.54 10.76
N SER A 167 -7.11 -14.40 10.58
CA SER A 167 -7.28 -15.21 9.37
C SER A 167 -7.73 -14.44 8.15
N VAL A 168 -8.45 -13.34 8.37
CA VAL A 168 -8.64 -12.28 7.38
C VAL A 168 -8.34 -10.95 8.05
N PRO A 169 -7.90 -9.95 7.27
CA PRO A 169 -7.53 -8.65 7.80
C PRO A 169 -8.58 -8.01 8.71
N ALA A 170 -9.86 -8.04 8.30
CA ALA A 170 -10.93 -7.38 9.05
C ALA A 170 -11.33 -8.07 10.38
N ASN A 171 -10.58 -9.06 10.86
CA ASN A 171 -10.88 -9.77 12.10
C ASN A 171 -9.89 -9.43 13.21
N VAL A 172 -10.30 -9.69 14.45
CA VAL A 172 -9.42 -9.63 15.62
C VAL A 172 -9.35 -11.02 16.26
N ARG A 173 -8.13 -11.51 16.47
CA ARG A 173 -7.82 -12.81 17.05
C ARG A 173 -7.31 -12.67 18.47
N PHE A 174 -7.77 -13.54 19.34
CA PHE A 174 -7.36 -13.66 20.74
C PHE A 174 -6.82 -15.08 20.95
N GLU A 175 -5.54 -15.18 21.25
CA GLU A 175 -4.80 -16.44 21.31
C GLU A 175 -4.36 -16.71 22.74
N SER A 176 -4.50 -17.95 23.23
CA SER A 176 -3.94 -18.28 24.53
C SER A 176 -2.42 -18.11 24.48
N ARG A 177 -1.86 -17.33 25.40
CA ARG A 177 -0.40 -17.14 25.54
C ARG A 177 0.28 -18.44 25.97
N THR A 178 -0.42 -19.25 26.76
CA THR A 178 0.12 -20.48 27.34
C THR A 178 -0.52 -21.71 26.73
N ASN A 179 0.11 -22.87 26.92
CA ASN A 179 -0.50 -24.16 26.62
C ASN A 179 -1.26 -24.71 27.84
N PHE A 180 -1.38 -24.03 28.97
CA PHE A 180 -2.03 -24.58 30.16
C PHE A 180 -3.54 -24.72 29.97
N THR A 181 -4.11 -25.78 30.54
CA THR A 181 -5.54 -26.09 30.49
C THR A 181 -6.21 -25.78 31.82
N ALA A 182 -7.29 -25.02 31.81
CA ALA A 182 -8.31 -25.05 32.82
C ALA A 182 -9.23 -26.28 32.58
N PRO A 183 -9.58 -27.07 33.61
CA PRO A 183 -10.36 -28.28 33.38
C PRO A 183 -11.76 -28.02 32.79
N GLY A 184 -11.97 -28.46 31.54
CA GLY A 184 -13.28 -28.45 30.91
C GLY A 184 -13.54 -27.16 30.13
N ILE A 185 -14.69 -26.53 30.37
CA ILE A 185 -14.96 -25.16 29.94
C ILE A 185 -15.10 -24.37 31.25
N ASP A 186 -14.08 -23.61 31.63
CA ASP A 186 -13.99 -22.91 32.91
C ASP A 186 -14.36 -21.41 32.77
N PRO A 187 -15.57 -21.00 33.16
CA PRO A 187 -15.95 -19.57 33.14
C PRO A 187 -15.27 -18.74 34.24
N THR A 188 -14.54 -19.37 35.17
CA THR A 188 -13.88 -18.70 36.30
C THR A 188 -12.42 -18.36 36.00
N ALA A 189 -11.84 -18.93 34.93
CA ALA A 189 -10.53 -18.58 34.42
C ALA A 189 -10.59 -17.27 33.61
N THR A 190 -10.96 -16.16 34.27
CA THR A 190 -11.30 -14.88 33.63
C THR A 190 -10.17 -14.29 32.79
N ALA A 191 -8.91 -14.60 33.10
CA ALA A 191 -7.75 -14.21 32.29
C ALA A 191 -7.74 -14.82 30.87
N ASN A 192 -8.46 -15.94 30.65
CA ASN A 192 -8.60 -16.64 29.37
C ASN A 192 -9.91 -16.27 28.63
N ILE A 193 -10.58 -15.21 29.06
CA ILE A 193 -11.87 -14.77 28.49
C ILE A 193 -11.68 -13.46 27.72
N VAL A 194 -12.35 -13.37 26.58
CA VAL A 194 -12.56 -12.11 25.85
C VAL A 194 -14.05 -11.88 25.66
N SER A 195 -14.52 -10.63 25.80
CA SER A 195 -15.89 -10.23 25.46
C SER A 195 -15.89 -9.21 24.33
N ILE A 196 -16.53 -9.55 23.19
CA ILE A 196 -16.68 -8.64 22.06
C ILE A 196 -18.03 -7.95 22.15
N LEU A 197 -18.03 -6.62 22.10
CA LEU A 197 -19.23 -5.79 22.24
C LEU A 197 -19.65 -5.28 20.86
N TYR A 198 -20.70 -5.87 20.28
CA TYR A 198 -21.29 -5.41 19.03
C TYR A 198 -22.45 -4.45 19.27
N THR A 199 -22.61 -3.47 18.39
CA THR A 199 -23.75 -2.54 18.38
C THR A 199 -24.49 -2.64 17.05
N SER A 200 -25.81 -2.74 17.09
CA SER A 200 -26.70 -2.83 15.94
C SER A 200 -26.24 -3.89 14.91
N THR A 201 -25.78 -5.04 15.38
CA THR A 201 -25.33 -6.13 14.51
C THR A 201 -26.44 -7.13 14.22
N SER A 202 -26.60 -7.52 12.95
CA SER A 202 -27.48 -8.64 12.58
C SER A 202 -26.69 -9.91 12.25
N SER A 203 -25.37 -9.81 12.10
CA SER A 203 -24.52 -10.94 11.80
C SER A 203 -23.05 -10.63 12.08
N PHE A 204 -22.28 -11.64 12.49
CA PHE A 204 -20.83 -11.58 12.55
C PHE A 204 -20.21 -12.93 12.22
N GLN A 205 -18.91 -12.93 11.90
CA GLN A 205 -18.13 -14.15 11.73
C GLN A 205 -17.39 -14.48 13.03
N TYR A 206 -17.34 -15.77 13.33
CA TYR A 206 -16.66 -16.32 14.50
C TYR A 206 -15.81 -17.51 14.05
N ARG A 207 -14.54 -17.52 14.43
CA ARG A 207 -13.61 -18.61 14.15
C ARG A 207 -13.09 -19.15 15.46
N ILE A 208 -13.10 -20.48 15.56
CA ILE A 208 -12.38 -21.22 16.59
C ILE A 208 -11.18 -21.90 15.97
N GLY A 209 -10.09 -22.01 16.70
CA GLY A 209 -8.97 -22.79 16.23
C GLY A 209 -7.94 -23.11 17.29
N THR A 210 -6.92 -23.81 16.84
CA THR A 210 -5.75 -24.17 17.63
C THR A 210 -4.47 -23.81 16.89
N LEU A 211 -3.42 -23.56 17.66
CA LEU A 211 -2.04 -23.36 17.24
C LEU A 211 -1.17 -24.46 17.86
N GLY A 212 -0.07 -24.81 17.19
CA GLY A 212 0.87 -25.82 17.66
C GLY A 212 0.48 -27.25 17.27
N THR A 213 1.15 -28.23 17.88
CA THR A 213 0.98 -29.66 17.57
C THR A 213 0.13 -30.37 18.62
N GLY A 214 -0.69 -31.33 18.24
CA GLY A 214 -1.47 -32.16 19.17
C GLY A 214 -2.79 -32.66 18.59
N ASN A 215 -3.37 -33.72 19.17
CA ASN A 215 -4.53 -34.42 18.61
C ASN A 215 -5.62 -34.67 19.67
N THR A 216 -6.07 -33.58 20.30
CA THR A 216 -7.14 -33.60 21.31
C THR A 216 -8.37 -32.89 20.75
N VAL A 217 -9.57 -33.43 20.96
CA VAL A 217 -10.79 -32.67 20.64
C VAL A 217 -10.87 -31.49 21.60
N ARG A 218 -11.07 -30.30 21.05
CA ARG A 218 -11.09 -29.05 21.81
C ARG A 218 -12.52 -28.60 22.07
N LEU A 219 -12.77 -28.26 23.32
CA LEU A 219 -14.03 -27.70 23.78
C LEU A 219 -13.95 -26.20 23.57
N THR A 220 -14.93 -25.62 22.90
CA THR A 220 -14.99 -24.17 22.70
C THR A 220 -16.33 -23.66 23.19
N SER A 221 -16.39 -22.38 23.55
CA SER A 221 -17.56 -21.83 24.22
C SER A 221 -17.70 -20.36 23.89
N LEU A 222 -18.85 -19.99 23.33
CA LEU A 222 -19.22 -18.62 23.05
C LEU A 222 -20.45 -18.23 23.86
N ASP A 223 -20.24 -17.40 24.89
CA ASP A 223 -21.27 -16.87 25.77
C ASP A 223 -21.88 -15.57 25.21
N PHE A 224 -23.17 -15.36 25.50
CA PHE A 224 -23.93 -14.16 25.13
C PHE A 224 -24.62 -13.50 26.34
N SER A 225 -24.25 -13.87 27.57
CA SER A 225 -24.87 -13.40 28.82
C SER A 225 -24.05 -12.38 29.61
N CYS A 226 -22.85 -12.03 29.11
CA CYS A 226 -21.84 -11.19 29.75
C CYS A 226 -21.12 -11.89 30.93
N PRO A 227 -19.92 -12.44 30.70
CA PRO A 227 -19.14 -13.03 31.78
C PRO A 227 -18.64 -11.94 32.74
N ALA A 228 -18.42 -12.29 34.00
CA ALA A 228 -17.85 -11.38 34.99
C ALA A 228 -16.31 -11.50 35.01
N LEU A 229 -15.64 -10.58 34.33
CA LEU A 229 -14.17 -10.45 34.37
C LEU A 229 -13.70 -9.87 35.72
N ALA A 230 -12.52 -10.29 36.19
CA ALA A 230 -11.99 -9.90 37.50
C ALA A 230 -11.48 -8.45 37.53
N LEU A 231 -10.79 -8.03 36.47
CA LEU A 231 -10.23 -6.70 36.28
C LEU A 231 -10.44 -6.29 34.81
N PRO A 232 -11.68 -5.98 34.39
CA PRO A 232 -11.99 -5.72 32.99
C PRO A 232 -11.27 -4.48 32.46
N ALA A 233 -10.61 -4.63 31.33
CA ALA A 233 -10.02 -3.58 30.52
C ALA A 233 -10.67 -3.56 29.14
N GLU A 234 -11.41 -2.49 28.86
CA GLU A 234 -12.05 -2.26 27.56
C GLU A 234 -11.07 -1.60 26.58
N SER A 235 -11.06 -2.08 25.35
CA SER A 235 -10.26 -1.54 24.25
C SER A 235 -11.08 -1.48 22.97
N THR A 236 -10.83 -0.46 22.15
CA THR A 236 -11.42 -0.31 20.81
C THR A 236 -10.42 -0.80 19.77
N VAL A 237 -10.88 -1.40 18.66
CA VAL A 237 -10.00 -1.67 17.52
C VAL A 237 -9.56 -0.34 16.95
N VAL A 238 -8.26 -0.03 17.04
CA VAL A 238 -7.70 1.17 16.43
C VAL A 238 -7.45 0.84 14.95
N PRO A 239 -8.03 1.61 14.01
CA PRO A 239 -7.67 1.51 12.61
C PRO A 239 -6.15 1.67 12.47
N GLN A 240 -5.51 0.85 11.65
CA GLN A 240 -4.06 0.90 11.45
C GLN A 240 -3.74 1.22 9.99
N ASP A 241 -2.69 2.00 9.83
CA ASP A 241 -1.99 2.29 8.60
C ASP A 241 -0.76 1.35 8.51
N PHE A 242 -0.52 0.71 7.37
CA PHE A 242 0.57 -0.27 7.18
C PHE A 242 1.47 0.07 5.99
N GLY A 243 2.78 -0.03 6.21
CA GLY A 243 3.74 0.14 5.12
C GLY A 243 3.62 -1.00 4.10
N ASP A 244 3.78 -0.66 2.83
CA ASP A 244 3.50 -1.55 1.70
C ASP A 244 4.74 -1.88 0.85
N ALA A 245 5.95 -1.47 1.23
CA ALA A 245 7.18 -1.90 0.57
C ALA A 245 7.32 -3.44 0.58
N PRO A 246 8.14 -4.05 -0.31
CA PRO A 246 8.32 -5.50 -0.32
C PRO A 246 8.68 -6.07 1.05
N ALA A 247 8.20 -7.29 1.33
CA ALA A 247 8.26 -7.90 2.66
C ALA A 247 9.67 -7.95 3.30
N ALA A 248 10.74 -7.92 2.50
CA ALA A 248 12.11 -7.87 2.99
C ALA A 248 12.41 -6.59 3.82
N TYR A 249 11.81 -5.45 3.47
CA TYR A 249 11.95 -4.17 4.17
C TYR A 249 11.18 -4.11 5.51
N GLY A 250 10.50 -5.19 5.88
CA GLY A 250 9.60 -5.23 7.02
C GLY A 250 8.29 -4.49 6.78
N ASN A 251 7.33 -4.70 7.69
CA ASN A 251 5.97 -4.19 7.57
C ASN A 251 5.60 -3.40 8.85
N PRO A 252 6.06 -2.14 8.95
CA PRO A 252 5.71 -1.24 10.06
C PRO A 252 4.22 -0.90 10.00
N ALA A 253 3.69 -0.44 11.13
CA ALA A 253 2.31 0.03 11.20
C ALA A 253 2.21 1.26 12.11
N HIS A 254 1.20 2.09 11.86
CA HIS A 254 0.80 3.18 12.73
C HIS A 254 -0.67 3.03 13.11
N ASP A 255 -0.97 3.19 14.40
CA ASP A 255 -2.35 3.43 14.80
C ASP A 255 -2.84 4.76 14.21
N ILE A 256 -4.02 4.78 13.60
CA ILE A 256 -4.55 5.99 12.98
C ILE A 256 -5.19 6.85 14.04
N VAL A 257 -4.57 8.01 14.28
CA VAL A 257 -5.06 9.04 15.21
C VAL A 257 -5.35 10.31 14.42
N ALA A 258 -6.60 10.77 14.48
CA ALA A 258 -7.03 11.92 13.70
C ALA A 258 -6.15 13.17 13.94
N GLY A 259 -5.65 13.75 12.86
CA GLY A 259 -4.89 15.00 12.86
C GLY A 259 -3.37 14.86 12.96
N ILE A 260 -2.82 13.64 12.89
CA ILE A 260 -1.38 13.41 12.68
C ILE A 260 -1.18 12.44 11.52
N GLN A 261 -0.69 12.95 10.39
CA GLN A 261 -0.56 12.19 9.14
C GLN A 261 0.45 12.86 8.20
N ILE A 262 0.91 12.10 7.22
CA ILE A 262 1.61 12.56 6.03
C ILE A 262 0.52 12.86 4.97
N GLY A 263 0.76 13.86 4.12
CA GLY A 263 -0.11 14.15 2.99
C GLY A 263 -1.54 14.53 3.34
N ALA A 264 -2.47 14.17 2.45
CA ALA A 264 -3.89 14.49 2.53
C ALA A 264 -4.73 13.29 3.01
N THR A 265 -4.30 12.07 2.73
CA THR A 265 -5.08 10.85 2.97
C THR A 265 -4.27 9.89 3.82
N ASN A 266 -4.82 9.48 4.95
CA ASN A 266 -4.30 8.36 5.72
C ASN A 266 -5.35 7.24 5.68
N THR A 267 -5.03 6.15 5.00
CA THR A 267 -5.95 5.03 4.83
C THR A 267 -5.83 4.05 5.99
N SER A 268 -6.93 3.36 6.27
CA SER A 268 -6.92 2.24 7.21
C SER A 268 -6.86 0.95 6.42
N GLU A 269 -5.85 0.15 6.69
CA GLU A 269 -5.75 -1.19 6.13
C GLU A 269 -6.06 -2.23 7.19
N PRO A 270 -6.85 -3.24 6.81
CA PRO A 270 -7.30 -4.21 7.78
C PRO A 270 -6.14 -5.17 8.19
N ALA A 271 -5.03 -5.23 7.45
CA ALA A 271 -3.84 -5.99 7.83
C ALA A 271 -2.62 -5.57 7.02
N ARG A 272 -1.45 -5.96 7.54
CA ARG A 272 -0.16 -5.97 6.85
C ARG A 272 -0.27 -6.52 5.43
N TYR A 273 0.26 -5.77 4.48
CA TYR A 273 0.35 -6.18 3.09
C TYR A 273 1.60 -5.54 2.47
N ASN A 274 2.06 -6.07 1.33
CA ASN A 274 3.27 -5.61 0.67
C ASN A 274 3.03 -5.62 -0.84
N SER A 275 3.67 -4.72 -1.58
CA SER A 275 3.58 -4.60 -3.03
C SER A 275 4.99 -4.51 -3.65
N PRO A 276 5.24 -5.08 -4.85
CA PRO A 276 6.56 -5.05 -5.48
C PRO A 276 7.05 -3.65 -5.87
N THR A 277 6.17 -2.65 -5.85
CA THR A 277 6.45 -1.28 -6.29
C THR A 277 6.07 -0.23 -5.25
N ALA A 278 5.69 -0.60 -4.03
CA ALA A 278 5.16 0.31 -3.02
C ALA A 278 4.04 1.20 -3.60
N THR A 279 3.01 0.56 -4.17
CA THR A 279 1.83 1.22 -4.78
C THR A 279 0.52 0.54 -4.40
N GLY A 280 0.57 -0.34 -3.40
CA GLY A 280 -0.59 -1.01 -2.83
C GLY A 280 -1.36 -0.08 -1.90
N ASP A 281 -0.66 0.88 -1.30
CA ASP A 281 -1.26 1.94 -0.50
C ASP A 281 -1.72 3.12 -1.37
N THR A 282 -2.91 3.63 -1.08
CA THR A 282 -3.44 4.84 -1.75
C THR A 282 -3.32 6.09 -0.89
N GLY A 283 -2.97 5.92 0.40
CA GLY A 283 -2.61 6.99 1.34
C GLY A 283 -1.22 7.55 1.11
N ASP A 284 -0.34 6.86 0.38
CA ASP A 284 1.00 7.32 0.01
C ASP A 284 0.97 8.53 -0.94
N ASP A 285 0.65 9.71 -0.39
CA ASP A 285 0.31 10.91 -1.13
C ASP A 285 1.03 12.19 -0.66
N GLY A 286 1.81 12.13 0.43
CA GLY A 286 2.42 13.31 1.01
C GLY A 286 3.91 13.53 0.75
N VAL A 287 4.61 12.61 0.07
CA VAL A 287 6.05 12.78 -0.24
C VAL A 287 6.29 12.98 -1.73
N THR A 288 7.08 14.01 -2.07
CA THR A 288 7.65 14.20 -3.41
C THR A 288 9.17 14.14 -3.34
N ILE A 289 9.76 13.13 -3.99
CA ILE A 289 11.22 12.95 -4.09
C ILE A 289 11.70 13.45 -5.45
N THR A 290 12.71 14.32 -5.47
CA THR A 290 13.37 14.74 -6.71
C THR A 290 14.13 13.58 -7.35
N GLN A 291 14.43 13.70 -8.64
CA GLN A 291 15.23 12.68 -9.32
C GLN A 291 16.62 12.55 -8.69
N LEU A 292 16.90 11.39 -8.09
CA LEU A 292 18.19 11.09 -7.46
C LEU A 292 19.23 10.66 -8.50
N ARG A 293 20.46 11.14 -8.32
CA ARG A 293 21.65 10.77 -9.09
C ARG A 293 22.81 10.53 -8.15
N ARG A 294 23.62 9.49 -8.41
CA ARG A 294 24.84 9.19 -7.63
C ARG A 294 25.71 10.44 -7.49
N SER A 295 26.20 10.68 -6.26
CA SER A 295 27.07 11.81 -5.92
C SER A 295 26.47 13.20 -6.14
N GLN A 296 25.15 13.30 -6.32
CA GLN A 296 24.43 14.56 -6.37
C GLN A 296 23.41 14.61 -5.23
N ALA A 297 23.38 15.74 -4.52
CA ALA A 297 22.34 15.96 -3.51
C ALA A 297 20.97 16.06 -4.20
N GLY A 298 20.04 15.24 -3.74
CA GLY A 298 18.61 15.37 -4.03
C GLY A 298 17.89 16.00 -2.85
N THR A 299 16.58 16.18 -3.01
CA THR A 299 15.68 16.60 -1.93
C THR A 299 14.38 15.80 -1.97
N ALA A 300 13.75 15.64 -0.82
CA ALA A 300 12.34 15.27 -0.70
C ALA A 300 11.56 16.40 -0.02
N THR A 301 10.31 16.57 -0.42
CA THR A 301 9.33 17.46 0.24
C THR A 301 8.24 16.57 0.83
N VAL A 302 7.98 16.72 2.13
CA VAL A 302 7.02 15.91 2.88
C VAL A 302 5.96 16.83 3.45
N THR A 303 4.72 16.70 2.99
CA THR A 303 3.57 17.42 3.58
C THR A 303 3.15 16.67 4.84
N VAL A 304 3.04 17.38 5.97
CA VAL A 304 2.73 16.77 7.27
C VAL A 304 1.68 17.57 8.01
N SER A 305 0.94 16.90 8.89
CA SER A 305 0.03 17.52 9.85
C SER A 305 0.20 16.92 11.24
N GLY A 306 -0.23 17.66 12.27
CA GLY A 306 -0.19 17.20 13.66
C GLY A 306 0.96 17.77 14.47
N SER A 307 0.65 18.17 15.71
CA SER A 307 1.62 18.78 16.62
C SER A 307 2.52 17.72 17.26
N GLY A 308 3.81 18.06 17.40
CA GLY A 308 4.78 17.18 18.05
C GLY A 308 5.19 15.95 17.25
N GLY A 309 4.77 15.87 15.98
CA GLY A 309 5.25 14.83 15.06
C GLY A 309 6.73 14.97 14.74
N ARG A 310 7.34 13.83 14.45
CA ARG A 310 8.76 13.64 14.21
C ARG A 310 8.91 12.73 13.01
N LEU A 311 9.54 13.25 11.96
CA LEU A 311 9.78 12.52 10.72
C LEU A 311 11.02 11.64 10.88
N GLN A 312 10.85 10.37 10.53
CA GLN A 312 11.92 9.44 10.24
C GLN A 312 11.85 9.09 8.75
N ALA A 313 12.99 8.96 8.09
CA ALA A 313 13.00 8.54 6.69
C ALA A 313 14.25 7.74 6.35
N TRP A 314 14.11 6.77 5.46
CA TRP A 314 15.18 5.89 4.99
C TRP A 314 15.16 5.76 3.47
N ILE A 315 16.33 5.50 2.89
CA ILE A 315 16.51 5.03 1.52
C ILE A 315 17.45 3.84 1.55
N ASP A 316 17.04 2.73 0.96
CA ASP A 316 17.91 1.59 0.72
C ASP A 316 18.89 1.96 -0.41
N TRP A 317 20.12 2.27 -0.02
CA TRP A 317 21.12 2.73 -0.96
C TRP A 317 21.75 1.59 -1.71
N ASN A 318 21.93 0.42 -1.10
CA ASN A 318 22.70 -0.66 -1.69
C ASN A 318 21.82 -1.65 -2.50
N GLY A 319 20.49 -1.57 -2.34
CA GLY A 319 19.48 -2.40 -2.99
C GLY A 319 19.40 -3.82 -2.45
N ASP A 320 19.75 -4.06 -1.19
CA ASP A 320 19.82 -5.39 -0.59
C ASP A 320 18.52 -5.88 0.07
N GLY A 321 17.52 -5.00 0.14
CA GLY A 321 16.19 -5.36 0.62
C GLY A 321 15.90 -4.98 2.07
N ASP A 322 16.74 -4.17 2.71
CA ASP A 322 16.45 -3.63 4.04
C ASP A 322 16.87 -2.15 4.21
N PHE A 323 16.72 -1.62 5.43
CA PHE A 323 17.07 -0.24 5.80
C PHE A 323 18.07 -0.20 6.98
N ALA A 324 18.83 -1.28 7.17
CA ALA A 324 19.66 -1.50 8.35
C ALA A 324 21.08 -0.93 8.20
N ASP A 325 21.46 -0.46 7.02
CA ASP A 325 22.81 -0.03 6.75
C ASP A 325 23.11 1.40 7.21
N ALA A 326 24.38 1.63 7.50
CA ALA A 326 24.87 2.94 7.89
C ALA A 326 24.70 3.96 6.76
N GLY A 327 23.96 5.04 7.04
CA GLY A 327 23.72 6.13 6.09
C GLY A 327 22.43 6.01 5.29
N GLU A 328 21.64 4.96 5.49
CA GLU A 328 20.32 4.79 4.86
C GLU A 328 19.25 5.64 5.50
N GLN A 329 19.35 5.90 6.81
CA GLN A 329 18.47 6.84 7.50
C GLN A 329 18.83 8.29 7.10
N ILE A 330 17.95 8.92 6.33
CA ILE A 330 18.11 10.27 5.77
C ILE A 330 17.42 11.37 6.62
N ALA A 331 16.51 10.99 7.51
CA ALA A 331 15.90 11.88 8.49
C ALA A 331 15.77 11.19 9.85
N THR A 332 16.11 11.91 10.93
CA THR A 332 16.02 11.41 12.30
C THR A 332 15.34 12.45 13.19
N ASP A 333 14.12 12.13 13.62
CA ASP A 333 13.28 12.98 14.47
C ASP A 333 13.12 14.43 13.98
N VAL A 334 13.03 14.63 12.67
CA VAL A 334 12.88 15.97 12.08
C VAL A 334 11.47 16.49 12.38
N ALA A 335 11.39 17.60 13.10
CA ALA A 335 10.11 18.27 13.37
C ALA A 335 9.83 19.34 12.31
N ASP A 336 8.55 19.60 12.03
CA ASP A 336 8.10 20.70 11.16
C ASP A 336 8.61 22.04 11.69
N ASN A 337 9.29 22.79 10.83
CA ASN A 337 10.02 24.02 11.13
C ASN A 337 11.04 23.87 12.28
N GLY A 338 11.53 22.66 12.49
CA GLY A 338 12.53 22.30 13.50
C GLY A 338 13.94 22.11 12.93
N ALA A 339 14.83 21.52 13.73
CA ALA A 339 16.17 21.18 13.26
C ALA A 339 16.11 20.05 12.21
N GLY A 340 16.86 20.20 11.11
CA GLY A 340 16.90 19.23 10.01
C GLY A 340 15.85 19.50 8.91
N ASP A 341 14.86 20.35 9.17
CA ASP A 341 13.91 20.82 8.17
C ASP A 341 14.54 21.92 7.29
N THR A 342 14.58 21.68 5.98
CA THR A 342 15.10 22.64 5.00
C THR A 342 14.02 23.51 4.37
N ASN A 343 12.76 23.33 4.74
CA ASN A 343 11.62 24.12 4.28
C ASN A 343 11.03 24.96 5.44
N PRO A 344 10.96 26.30 5.33
CA PRO A 344 10.42 27.15 6.40
C PRO A 344 8.88 27.23 6.42
N ALA A 345 8.18 26.59 5.48
CA ALA A 345 6.72 26.60 5.43
C ALA A 345 6.11 25.62 6.44
N THR A 346 5.15 26.07 7.24
CA THR A 346 4.43 25.19 8.17
C THR A 346 3.63 24.12 7.44
N GLY A 347 3.64 22.91 7.97
CA GLY A 347 3.01 21.73 7.40
C GLY A 347 3.80 21.11 6.25
N THR A 348 5.08 21.48 6.07
CA THR A 348 5.91 20.90 5.02
C THR A 348 7.37 20.82 5.46
N ILE A 349 7.90 19.60 5.51
CA ILE A 349 9.29 19.33 5.82
C ILE A 349 10.10 19.14 4.54
N GLY A 350 11.20 19.87 4.41
CA GLY A 350 12.20 19.63 3.37
C GLY A 350 13.31 18.72 3.88
N VAL A 351 13.55 17.58 3.22
CA VAL A 351 14.63 16.63 3.55
C VAL A 351 15.74 16.71 2.50
N SER A 352 16.98 16.94 2.95
CA SER A 352 18.18 16.85 2.11
C SER A 352 18.61 15.40 1.94
N ILE A 353 18.84 14.96 0.70
CA ILE A 353 19.17 13.57 0.36
C ILE A 353 20.60 13.50 -0.21
N PRO A 354 21.61 13.15 0.61
CA PRO A 354 22.98 13.01 0.13
C PRO A 354 23.19 11.66 -0.58
N THR A 355 22.90 11.61 -1.89
CA THR A 355 22.98 10.37 -2.66
C THR A 355 24.41 9.80 -2.73
N PRO A 356 24.68 8.59 -2.21
CA PRO A 356 26.01 7.99 -2.23
C PRO A 356 26.51 7.67 -3.65
N ALA A 357 27.84 7.64 -3.83
CA ALA A 357 28.46 7.26 -5.10
C ALA A 357 28.22 5.78 -5.47
N ALA A 358 28.01 4.93 -4.47
CA ALA A 358 27.82 3.49 -4.62
C ALA A 358 26.34 3.07 -4.72
N ALA A 359 25.40 4.01 -4.62
CA ALA A 359 23.97 3.70 -4.52
C ALA A 359 23.46 2.86 -5.71
N THR A 360 22.61 1.86 -5.52
CA THR A 360 22.14 0.96 -6.59
C THR A 360 21.53 1.74 -7.77
N LEU A 361 21.63 1.17 -8.97
CA LEU A 361 21.02 1.73 -10.19
C LEU A 361 19.74 0.97 -10.60
N THR A 362 19.35 -0.03 -9.82
CA THR A 362 18.06 -0.71 -9.97
C THR A 362 17.00 -0.04 -9.10
N GLN A 363 15.75 -0.46 -9.25
CA GLN A 363 14.71 -0.06 -8.31
C GLN A 363 15.12 -0.41 -6.89
N THR A 364 14.89 0.52 -5.97
CA THR A 364 15.05 0.39 -4.52
C THR A 364 13.91 1.17 -3.86
N PHE A 365 13.87 1.27 -2.53
CA PHE A 365 12.76 1.83 -1.80
C PHE A 365 13.19 2.96 -0.87
N ALA A 366 12.26 3.89 -0.65
CA ALA A 366 12.33 4.90 0.40
C ALA A 366 11.12 4.71 1.32
N ARG A 367 11.31 4.94 2.61
CA ARG A 367 10.25 4.88 3.62
C ARG A 367 10.22 6.16 4.42
N PHE A 368 9.04 6.72 4.62
CA PHE A 368 8.80 7.90 5.45
C PHE A 368 7.85 7.53 6.57
N ARG A 369 8.15 7.95 7.80
CA ARG A 369 7.32 7.67 8.97
C ARG A 369 7.16 8.93 9.80
N TRP A 370 5.91 9.27 10.09
CA TRP A 370 5.56 10.45 10.87
C TRP A 370 4.81 10.01 12.12
N SER A 371 5.33 10.32 13.31
CA SER A 371 4.69 9.95 14.58
C SER A 371 5.12 10.92 15.68
N THR A 372 4.38 10.99 16.79
CA THR A 372 4.87 11.68 18.00
C THR A 372 5.99 10.91 18.71
N THR A 373 6.19 9.65 18.34
CA THR A 373 7.21 8.76 18.92
C THR A 373 8.60 9.13 18.41
N SER A 374 9.54 9.42 19.33
CA SER A 374 10.93 9.68 18.97
C SER A 374 11.72 8.40 18.71
N GLY A 375 12.72 8.45 17.82
CA GLY A 375 13.63 7.34 17.58
C GLY A 375 12.95 6.10 16.99
N LEU A 376 11.87 6.29 16.27
CA LEU A 376 11.10 5.21 15.65
C LEU A 376 11.96 4.52 14.56
N GLY A 377 12.05 3.18 14.62
CA GLY A 377 12.82 2.39 13.66
C GLY A 377 12.10 2.24 12.32
N SER A 378 12.69 1.53 11.35
CA SER A 378 12.09 1.37 10.01
C SER A 378 10.95 0.34 9.95
N SER A 379 10.83 -0.56 10.93
CA SER A 379 9.93 -1.73 10.88
C SER A 379 8.99 -1.91 12.08
N SER A 380 9.14 -1.12 13.14
CA SER A 380 8.33 -1.25 14.37
C SER A 380 6.92 -0.67 14.20
N THR A 381 5.97 -1.11 15.02
CA THR A 381 4.66 -0.44 15.16
C THR A 381 4.80 0.86 15.96
N ALA A 382 3.96 1.85 15.68
CA ALA A 382 3.86 3.12 16.40
C ALA A 382 2.42 3.42 16.83
N SER A 383 2.26 4.16 17.93
CA SER A 383 0.98 4.43 18.57
C SER A 383 0.15 5.54 17.93
N ASN A 384 0.69 6.22 16.93
CA ASN A 384 -0.01 7.19 16.10
C ASN A 384 0.80 7.52 14.84
N GLY A 385 0.12 8.07 13.83
CA GLY A 385 0.74 8.70 12.68
C GLY A 385 0.58 7.87 11.42
N GLU A 386 1.62 7.86 10.59
CA GLU A 386 1.57 7.25 9.26
C GLU A 386 2.93 6.77 8.76
N VAL A 387 2.94 5.72 7.95
CA VAL A 387 4.05 5.24 7.14
C VAL A 387 3.66 5.36 5.66
N GLU A 388 4.53 5.96 4.86
CA GLU A 388 4.41 5.92 3.40
C GLU A 388 5.68 5.30 2.79
N ASP A 389 5.52 4.46 1.78
CA ASP A 389 6.60 3.76 1.09
C ASP A 389 6.66 4.15 -0.40
N TYR A 390 7.87 4.24 -0.96
CA TYR A 390 8.05 4.69 -2.34
C TYR A 390 9.09 3.87 -3.07
N ALA A 391 8.72 3.27 -4.21
CA ALA A 391 9.69 2.75 -5.15
C ALA A 391 10.41 3.91 -5.85
N ILE A 392 11.73 3.88 -5.82
CA ILE A 392 12.59 4.89 -6.43
C ILE A 392 13.63 4.24 -7.34
N THR A 393 14.19 5.04 -8.25
CA THR A 393 15.34 4.66 -9.08
C THR A 393 16.38 5.76 -9.02
N ILE A 394 17.62 5.37 -8.75
CA ILE A 394 18.76 6.28 -8.70
C ILE A 394 19.53 6.14 -10.00
N PHE A 395 19.78 7.25 -10.69
CA PHE A 395 20.55 7.22 -11.93
C PHE A 395 22.04 7.43 -11.67
N GLY A 396 22.88 6.90 -12.56
CA GLY A 396 24.26 7.33 -12.63
C GLY A 396 24.41 8.60 -13.47
N PRO A 397 25.65 9.03 -13.75
CA PRO A 397 25.89 10.18 -14.60
C PRO A 397 25.59 9.86 -16.07
N ALA A 398 25.12 10.87 -16.81
CA ALA A 398 25.17 10.86 -18.26
C ALA A 398 26.61 11.00 -18.74
N VAL A 399 27.00 10.22 -19.74
CA VAL A 399 28.34 10.30 -20.35
C VAL A 399 28.14 10.34 -21.86
N LEU A 400 28.39 11.49 -22.47
CA LEU A 400 28.21 11.67 -23.91
C LEU A 400 29.51 11.39 -24.64
N SER A 401 29.46 10.47 -25.60
CA SER A 401 30.56 10.17 -26.51
C SER A 401 30.18 10.62 -27.92
N THR A 402 31.01 11.49 -28.51
CA THR A 402 30.75 12.07 -29.84
C THR A 402 31.83 11.64 -30.81
N THR A 403 31.43 11.14 -31.98
CA THR A 403 32.32 10.79 -33.09
C THR A 403 31.92 11.60 -34.32
N LYS A 404 32.91 12.09 -35.07
CA LYS A 404 32.72 12.75 -36.37
C LYS A 404 33.38 11.93 -37.45
N THR A 405 32.62 11.58 -38.50
CA THR A 405 33.13 10.90 -39.69
C THR A 405 32.94 11.77 -40.91
N SER A 406 33.73 11.52 -41.96
CA SER A 406 33.61 12.15 -43.26
C SER A 406 33.47 11.09 -44.36
N ALA A 407 32.67 11.37 -45.38
CA ALA A 407 32.55 10.56 -46.58
C ALA A 407 32.42 11.47 -47.80
N VAL A 408 32.99 11.08 -48.95
CA VAL A 408 32.81 11.83 -50.19
C VAL A 408 31.32 11.80 -50.56
N TYR A 409 30.77 12.97 -50.88
CA TYR A 409 29.41 13.06 -51.41
C TYR A 409 29.43 12.71 -52.89
N ASP A 410 28.96 11.51 -53.23
CA ASP A 410 28.94 10.98 -54.60
C ASP A 410 27.55 10.47 -54.99
N PRO A 411 26.57 11.36 -55.17
CA PRO A 411 25.18 10.97 -55.44
C PRO A 411 25.01 10.25 -56.80
N ALA A 412 25.99 10.37 -57.70
CA ALA A 412 25.97 9.75 -59.02
C ALA A 412 26.79 8.45 -59.10
N ASN A 413 27.40 7.99 -57.99
CA ASN A 413 28.34 6.86 -57.95
C ASN A 413 29.46 6.98 -59.00
N ALA A 414 29.99 8.19 -59.19
CA ALA A 414 31.06 8.49 -60.13
C ALA A 414 32.47 8.09 -59.62
N ASN A 415 32.56 7.48 -58.43
CA ASN A 415 33.80 7.15 -57.71
C ASN A 415 34.64 8.41 -57.41
N LEU A 416 33.98 9.44 -56.87
CA LEU A 416 34.63 10.71 -56.53
C LEU A 416 35.65 10.54 -55.38
N PHE A 417 36.71 11.35 -55.42
CA PHE A 417 37.71 11.44 -54.36
C PHE A 417 37.54 12.72 -53.52
N ALA A 418 38.07 12.72 -52.30
CA ALA A 418 38.10 13.90 -51.42
C ALA A 418 39.21 14.89 -51.85
N VAL A 419 38.98 15.61 -52.94
CA VAL A 419 39.89 16.61 -53.54
C VAL A 419 39.23 18.00 -53.59
N PRO A 420 40.00 19.09 -53.70
CA PRO A 420 39.47 20.43 -53.92
C PRO A 420 38.39 20.47 -55.01
N GLY A 421 37.28 21.15 -54.73
CA GLY A 421 36.10 21.24 -55.59
C GLY A 421 35.04 20.16 -55.35
N ASN A 422 35.39 19.02 -54.74
CA ASN A 422 34.42 17.97 -54.41
C ASN A 422 33.83 18.15 -53.01
N ASP A 423 32.66 17.56 -52.81
CA ASP A 423 31.92 17.65 -51.57
C ASP A 423 32.15 16.46 -50.64
N VAL A 424 32.02 16.74 -49.36
CA VAL A 424 32.15 15.78 -48.27
C VAL A 424 30.96 15.94 -47.33
N LEU A 425 30.32 14.81 -47.00
CA LEU A 425 29.36 14.71 -45.92
C LEU A 425 30.10 14.47 -44.61
N TYR A 426 29.90 15.36 -43.64
CA TYR A 426 30.27 15.10 -42.26
C TYR A 426 29.08 14.53 -41.52
N THR A 427 29.30 13.48 -40.73
CA THR A 427 28.29 12.93 -39.82
C THR A 427 28.82 12.99 -38.40
N ILE A 428 28.15 13.73 -37.54
CA ILE A 428 28.40 13.77 -36.10
C ILE A 428 27.42 12.79 -35.46
N THR A 429 27.92 11.85 -34.67
CA THR A 429 27.09 10.93 -33.89
C THR A 429 27.44 11.09 -32.42
N THR A 430 26.46 11.40 -31.60
CA THR A 430 26.59 11.50 -30.14
C THR A 430 25.75 10.41 -29.49
N SER A 431 26.40 9.59 -28.67
CA SER A 431 25.77 8.50 -27.91
C SER A 431 25.85 8.77 -26.41
N ASN A 432 24.80 8.44 -25.66
CA ASN A 432 24.86 8.44 -24.20
C ASN A 432 25.31 7.07 -23.71
N ILE A 433 26.60 6.97 -23.38
CA ILE A 433 27.24 5.75 -22.85
C ILE A 433 27.22 5.71 -21.32
N GLY A 434 26.61 6.71 -20.68
CA GLY A 434 26.42 6.77 -19.24
C GLY A 434 25.29 5.87 -18.75
N THR A 435 25.14 5.78 -17.44
CA THR A 435 24.09 4.99 -16.77
C THR A 435 22.92 5.84 -16.28
N GLY A 436 22.85 7.09 -16.71
CA GLY A 436 21.72 7.98 -16.47
C GLY A 436 21.45 8.93 -17.63
N PRO A 437 20.22 9.46 -17.71
CA PRO A 437 19.83 10.39 -18.74
C PRO A 437 20.55 11.74 -18.57
N ALA A 438 20.78 12.45 -19.67
CA ALA A 438 21.19 13.85 -19.60
C ALA A 438 19.98 14.73 -19.24
N ASP A 439 20.21 15.86 -18.59
CA ASP A 439 19.14 16.78 -18.21
C ASP A 439 18.38 17.30 -19.45
N ALA A 440 17.09 17.58 -19.26
CA ALA A 440 16.24 18.05 -20.34
C ALA A 440 16.81 19.30 -21.02
N ASN A 441 16.90 19.27 -22.35
CA ASN A 441 17.38 20.36 -23.22
C ASN A 441 18.84 20.79 -22.98
N SER A 442 19.64 19.99 -22.27
CA SER A 442 21.02 20.31 -21.92
C SER A 442 22.06 19.91 -22.97
N VAL A 443 21.70 19.04 -23.92
CA VAL A 443 22.65 18.55 -24.93
C VAL A 443 22.98 19.65 -25.93
N PHE A 444 24.25 20.05 -25.96
CA PHE A 444 24.78 21.06 -26.87
C PHE A 444 26.06 20.56 -27.53
N VAL A 445 26.06 20.49 -28.85
CA VAL A 445 27.22 20.07 -29.65
C VAL A 445 27.67 21.24 -30.53
N VAL A 446 28.95 21.56 -30.45
CA VAL A 446 29.61 22.55 -31.30
C VAL A 446 30.65 21.85 -32.14
N ASP A 447 30.44 21.86 -33.45
CA ASP A 447 31.39 21.31 -34.40
C ASP A 447 32.22 22.42 -35.03
N ALA A 448 33.54 22.25 -35.05
CA ALA A 448 34.45 23.14 -35.76
C ALA A 448 34.65 22.65 -37.20
N LEU A 449 34.41 23.54 -38.17
CA LEU A 449 34.71 23.27 -39.56
C LEU A 449 36.19 23.57 -39.85
N PRO A 450 36.92 22.66 -40.52
CA PRO A 450 38.27 22.94 -41.01
C PRO A 450 38.29 24.16 -41.93
N ALA A 451 39.37 24.96 -41.87
CA ALA A 451 39.51 26.14 -42.73
C ALA A 451 39.53 25.80 -44.23
N THR A 452 39.90 24.56 -44.57
CA THR A 452 39.97 23.99 -45.93
C THR A 452 38.62 23.55 -46.49
N VAL A 453 37.53 23.70 -45.74
CA VAL A 453 36.18 23.45 -46.25
C VAL A 453 35.30 24.69 -46.14
N GLU A 454 34.20 24.68 -46.87
CA GLU A 454 33.09 25.64 -46.76
C GLU A 454 31.77 24.92 -46.58
N PHE A 455 30.89 25.49 -45.77
CA PHE A 455 29.61 24.87 -45.40
C PHE A 455 28.63 24.97 -46.56
N PHE A 456 27.86 23.90 -46.84
CA PHE A 456 26.79 23.95 -47.81
C PHE A 456 25.44 24.19 -47.10
N ASN A 457 24.93 25.41 -47.20
CA ASN A 457 23.61 25.81 -46.74
C ASN A 457 22.57 25.62 -47.86
N GLY A 458 22.16 24.38 -48.04
CA GLY A 458 21.16 23.96 -49.03
C GLY A 458 20.62 22.59 -48.66
N ASP A 459 20.11 21.84 -49.63
CA ASP A 459 19.66 20.47 -49.37
C ASP A 459 20.84 19.50 -49.19
N VAL A 460 20.99 18.94 -47.99
CA VAL A 460 22.17 18.12 -47.61
C VAL A 460 22.37 16.89 -48.49
N ASP A 461 21.29 16.24 -48.93
CA ASP A 461 21.32 14.99 -49.71
C ASP A 461 20.74 15.13 -51.13
N GLY A 462 20.34 16.35 -51.52
CA GLY A 462 19.85 16.65 -52.86
C GLY A 462 18.42 16.17 -53.08
N ALA A 463 18.20 15.11 -53.86
CA ALA A 463 16.86 14.59 -54.13
C ALA A 463 16.40 13.56 -53.07
N GLY A 464 16.89 13.70 -51.82
CA GLY A 464 16.69 12.73 -50.75
C GLY A 464 15.56 13.09 -49.78
N PRO A 465 15.45 12.34 -48.66
CA PRO A 465 14.44 12.57 -47.64
C PRO A 465 14.70 13.80 -46.76
N ALA A 466 15.95 14.28 -46.69
CA ALA A 466 16.23 15.58 -46.09
C ALA A 466 15.85 16.70 -47.06
N THR A 467 15.49 17.87 -46.52
CA THR A 467 15.11 19.04 -47.34
C THR A 467 15.83 20.30 -46.89
N GLY A 468 16.87 20.16 -46.07
CA GLY A 468 17.52 21.26 -45.37
C GLY A 468 19.02 21.05 -45.20
N ALA A 469 19.67 22.03 -44.59
CA ALA A 469 21.13 22.11 -44.48
C ALA A 469 21.77 20.98 -43.67
N VAL A 470 20.98 20.27 -42.86
CA VAL A 470 21.42 19.10 -42.11
C VAL A 470 20.33 18.03 -42.09
N ALA A 471 20.73 16.77 -41.99
CA ALA A 471 19.85 15.64 -41.72
C ALA A 471 20.04 15.17 -40.27
N PHE A 472 18.97 15.13 -39.49
CA PHE A 472 18.97 14.60 -38.12
C PHE A 472 18.34 13.22 -38.08
N THR A 473 18.98 12.29 -37.39
CA THR A 473 18.42 10.96 -37.09
C THR A 473 18.70 10.61 -35.63
N GLN A 474 17.87 9.76 -35.03
CA GLN A 474 18.12 9.25 -33.68
C GLN A 474 17.66 7.80 -33.53
N THR A 475 18.28 7.10 -32.59
CA THR A 475 17.92 5.74 -32.20
C THR A 475 17.90 5.66 -30.69
N GLY A 476 16.70 5.57 -30.11
CA GLY A 476 16.48 5.43 -28.66
C GLY A 476 16.83 6.66 -27.82
N ALA A 477 17.24 7.77 -28.42
CA ALA A 477 17.72 8.95 -27.69
C ALA A 477 16.62 9.74 -26.99
N GLY A 478 15.36 9.61 -27.44
CA GLY A 478 14.23 10.40 -26.92
C GLY A 478 14.28 11.89 -27.28
N LEU A 479 15.13 12.25 -28.24
CA LEU A 479 15.36 13.64 -28.65
C LEU A 479 14.54 14.03 -29.89
N THR A 480 14.15 15.29 -29.94
CA THR A 480 13.59 15.95 -31.13
C THR A 480 14.55 16.99 -31.68
N PHE A 481 14.42 17.31 -32.98
CA PHE A 481 15.28 18.29 -33.64
C PHE A 481 14.50 19.04 -34.72
N THR A 482 14.39 20.36 -34.56
CA THR A 482 13.75 21.27 -35.51
C THR A 482 14.80 22.22 -36.06
N LEU A 483 15.02 22.18 -37.39
CA LEU A 483 16.07 22.97 -38.05
C LEU A 483 16.00 24.47 -37.71
N ALA A 484 14.80 25.03 -37.63
CA ALA A 484 14.61 26.46 -37.38
C ALA A 484 15.04 26.91 -35.96
N THR A 485 15.04 26.01 -34.98
CA THR A 485 15.25 26.36 -33.56
C THR A 485 16.47 25.69 -32.95
N ASP A 486 16.93 24.57 -33.50
CA ASP A 486 17.90 23.67 -32.87
C ASP A 486 19.22 23.57 -33.65
N LEU A 487 19.28 24.23 -34.81
CA LEU A 487 20.48 24.41 -35.64
C LEU A 487 20.84 25.89 -35.73
N ARG A 488 22.09 26.21 -35.42
CA ARG A 488 22.65 27.56 -35.55
C ARG A 488 24.09 27.49 -36.03
N TYR A 489 24.63 28.64 -36.42
CA TYR A 489 25.99 28.74 -36.97
C TYR A 489 26.78 29.85 -36.29
N SER A 490 28.10 29.76 -36.37
CA SER A 490 29.00 30.81 -35.91
C SER A 490 30.15 31.04 -36.87
N ASN A 491 30.55 32.29 -37.01
CA ASN A 491 31.76 32.73 -37.72
C ASN A 491 32.82 33.29 -36.77
N LEU A 492 32.68 33.07 -35.46
CA LEU A 492 33.61 33.53 -34.43
C LEU A 492 35.00 32.89 -34.60
N ALA A 493 36.01 33.51 -33.98
CA ALA A 493 37.36 32.94 -33.96
C ALA A 493 37.46 31.68 -33.10
N GLY A 494 36.77 31.66 -31.95
CA GLY A 494 36.74 30.52 -31.02
C GLY A 494 35.37 29.83 -30.98
N ALA A 495 35.35 28.63 -30.40
CA ALA A 495 34.13 27.85 -30.23
C ALA A 495 33.11 28.61 -29.36
N PRO A 496 31.85 28.77 -29.81
CA PRO A 496 30.80 29.36 -29.00
C PRO A 496 30.57 28.61 -27.68
N ALA A 497 30.44 29.33 -26.57
CA ALA A 497 30.19 28.73 -25.25
C ALA A 497 28.73 28.32 -25.01
N SER A 498 27.80 28.76 -25.86
CA SER A 498 26.38 28.44 -25.78
C SER A 498 25.72 28.44 -27.14
N PHE A 499 24.57 27.78 -27.25
CA PHE A 499 23.80 27.76 -28.49
C PHE A 499 23.33 29.17 -28.91
N ALA A 500 23.04 30.04 -27.93
CA ALA A 500 22.68 31.44 -28.20
C ALA A 500 23.82 32.25 -28.85
N ALA A 501 25.08 31.92 -28.54
CA ALA A 501 26.26 32.60 -29.11
C ALA A 501 26.52 32.21 -30.58
N CYS A 502 25.82 31.21 -31.11
CA CYS A 502 25.82 30.87 -32.52
C CYS A 502 24.78 31.74 -33.25
N ALA A 503 25.16 32.97 -33.60
CA ALA A 503 24.25 33.97 -34.18
C ALA A 503 24.48 34.25 -35.67
N TYR A 504 25.39 33.51 -36.31
CA TYR A 504 25.68 33.71 -37.73
C TYR A 504 24.57 33.13 -38.59
N THR A 505 24.15 33.88 -39.62
CA THR A 505 23.18 33.44 -40.62
C THR A 505 23.91 33.15 -41.92
N PRO A 506 24.03 31.87 -42.33
CA PRO A 506 24.76 31.53 -43.55
C PRO A 506 24.04 32.00 -44.81
N ILE A 507 24.80 32.33 -45.85
CA ILE A 507 24.26 32.56 -47.19
C ILE A 507 23.78 31.24 -47.81
N ALA A 508 22.89 31.30 -48.81
CA ALA A 508 22.46 30.10 -49.53
C ALA A 508 23.59 29.52 -50.39
N GLY A 509 23.71 28.19 -50.44
CA GLY A 509 24.78 27.50 -51.14
C GLY A 509 26.06 27.40 -50.30
N TYR A 510 27.23 27.56 -50.92
CA TYR A 510 28.51 27.44 -50.21
C TYR A 510 28.85 28.72 -49.45
N ASP A 511 29.06 28.59 -48.14
CA ASP A 511 29.42 29.67 -47.23
C ASP A 511 30.77 29.41 -46.55
N PRO A 512 31.83 30.14 -46.93
CA PRO A 512 33.17 29.99 -46.34
C PRO A 512 33.32 30.69 -44.97
N ALA A 513 32.34 31.50 -44.54
CA ALA A 513 32.38 32.23 -43.28
C ALA A 513 31.85 31.39 -42.11
N VAL A 514 31.08 30.32 -42.35
CA VAL A 514 30.70 29.36 -41.32
C VAL A 514 31.95 28.66 -40.78
N ARG A 515 32.21 28.84 -39.49
CA ARG A 515 33.31 28.21 -38.76
C ARG A 515 32.84 27.15 -37.78
N TYR A 516 31.62 27.30 -37.26
CA TYR A 516 31.03 26.32 -36.36
C TYR A 516 29.58 26.00 -36.74
N VAL A 517 29.22 24.72 -36.64
CA VAL A 517 27.85 24.23 -36.69
C VAL A 517 27.43 23.89 -35.25
N CYS A 518 26.35 24.51 -34.78
CA CYS A 518 25.87 24.41 -33.41
C CYS A 518 24.54 23.65 -33.38
N LEU A 519 24.47 22.62 -32.55
CA LEU A 519 23.33 21.70 -32.46
C LEU A 519 22.80 21.67 -31.03
N ASN A 520 21.50 21.85 -30.85
CA ASN A 520 20.84 21.75 -29.54
C ASN A 520 19.52 20.98 -29.64
N PRO A 521 19.57 19.65 -29.85
CA PRO A 521 18.37 18.81 -29.83
C PRO A 521 17.61 18.95 -28.50
N LYS A 522 16.28 18.83 -28.56
CA LYS A 522 15.38 19.04 -27.42
C LYS A 522 14.92 17.73 -26.81
N GLY A 523 14.56 17.80 -25.53
CA GLY A 523 14.19 16.66 -24.70
C GLY A 523 15.33 16.18 -23.79
N THR A 524 15.11 15.02 -23.18
CA THR A 524 16.05 14.35 -22.26
C THR A 524 16.78 13.28 -23.06
N MET A 525 18.12 13.37 -23.17
CA MET A 525 18.87 12.32 -23.85
C MET A 525 18.90 11.07 -22.97
N LEU A 526 18.13 10.06 -23.37
CA LEU A 526 17.98 8.82 -22.62
C LEU A 526 19.31 8.05 -22.50
N SER A 527 19.35 7.11 -21.57
CA SER A 527 20.47 6.22 -21.28
C SER A 527 20.01 4.78 -21.20
N GLY A 528 20.96 3.84 -21.22
CA GLY A 528 20.65 2.43 -21.15
C GLY A 528 20.20 1.86 -22.50
N GLY A 529 20.49 0.57 -22.73
CA GLY A 529 20.24 -0.11 -24.00
C GLY A 529 21.52 -0.60 -24.69
N ALA A 530 21.36 -1.62 -25.51
CA ALA A 530 22.41 -2.18 -26.37
C ALA A 530 21.87 -2.26 -27.82
N PRO A 531 22.26 -1.34 -28.72
CA PRO A 531 23.28 -0.30 -28.56
C PRO A 531 22.80 0.91 -27.74
N ALA A 532 23.76 1.71 -27.26
CA ALA A 532 23.49 2.93 -26.50
C ALA A 532 22.62 3.94 -27.29
N PRO A 533 21.69 4.66 -26.63
CA PRO A 533 20.91 5.72 -27.24
C PRO A 533 21.78 6.77 -27.91
N LYS A 534 21.43 7.15 -29.14
CA LYS A 534 22.25 8.08 -29.94
C LYS A 534 21.43 8.94 -30.88
N PHE A 535 21.98 10.10 -31.23
CA PHE A 535 21.54 10.89 -32.37
C PHE A 535 22.71 11.16 -33.32
N SER A 536 22.38 11.38 -34.58
CA SER A 536 23.34 11.75 -35.62
C SER A 536 22.85 12.96 -36.39
N VAL A 537 23.76 13.89 -36.67
CA VAL A 537 23.55 15.03 -37.56
C VAL A 537 24.54 14.94 -38.71
N GLN A 538 24.02 14.91 -39.93
CA GLN A 538 24.81 14.93 -41.14
C GLN A 538 24.68 16.30 -41.83
N PHE A 539 25.78 16.83 -42.35
CA PHE A 539 25.80 18.07 -43.12
C PHE A 539 26.86 18.03 -44.22
N ARG A 540 26.66 18.83 -45.27
CA ARG A 540 27.51 18.85 -46.46
C ARG A 540 28.47 20.03 -46.46
N THR A 541 29.67 19.79 -46.97
CA THR A 541 30.72 20.80 -47.15
C THR A 541 31.44 20.58 -48.47
N ARG A 542 32.12 21.61 -48.98
CA ARG A 542 33.02 21.52 -50.14
C ARG A 542 34.47 21.71 -49.73
N ILE A 543 35.39 20.95 -50.31
CA ILE A 543 36.84 21.16 -50.14
C ILE A 543 37.26 22.34 -51.02
N LYS A 544 37.93 23.33 -50.43
CA LYS A 544 38.41 24.54 -51.12
C LYS A 544 39.59 24.26 -52.04
#